data_AF-A0A2E5XTS8-F1
#
_entry.id   AF-A0A2E5XTS8-F1
#
_cell.length_a   1.000
_cell.length_b   1.000
_cell.length_c   1.000
_cell.angle_alpha   90.00
_cell.angle_beta   90.00
_cell.angle_gamma   90.00
#
_symmetry.space_group_name_H-M   'P 1'
#
loop_
_entity.id
_entity.type
_entity.pdbx_description
1 polymer ?
#
loop_
_entity_poly.entity_id
_entity_poly.type
_entity_poly.pdbx_seq_one_letter_code
_entity_poly.pdbx_strand_id
1 'polypeptide(L)'
;MKIHLIRTENVDFSLLQEVVELLSQFNGSMTYHLSLHDLSFKDNNCVYQSLESLSDLHTKRVMSYSLNDEKESRSKFSLSIPSFPLRRKRKEGMNDLFIHHKLYRNYYDVGDNELVILLTDIANPLNWFSYGDCNNNAYIYTDEWEYYIASERKYPLAYQVVSNVLQLLMFDNYKEMMSKVHHKSVGCINDFCEDKRQIEMKMKMTDICLKCQKILRLKNINPSIISQSIETMFGVRSKMLSVEMFKSSRRDSRVIFCEKGNPVLVDLDNNKVKLTPLERTLYHFFIRNQEGVKQIQLADYKDELKLLYLEFSGQANLANITNSINMLIDVQENSFQEKLSKIRRKFQDVLGDDGGYKKYAIIKYEDERYAIKIDRSLIREYNFRA
;
A
#
# COMPACT_ATOMS: atom_id res chain seq x y z
N MET A 1 -6.68 -12.20 -30.36
CA MET A 1 -5.71 -11.09 -30.40
C MET A 1 -4.55 -11.47 -29.53
N LYS A 2 -3.34 -11.45 -30.10
CA LYS A 2 -2.12 -11.89 -29.44
C LYS A 2 -1.41 -10.70 -28.80
N ILE A 3 -1.04 -10.84 -27.53
CA ILE A 3 -0.41 -9.79 -26.74
C ILE A 3 0.89 -10.36 -26.18
N HIS A 4 2.02 -9.79 -26.58
CA HIS A 4 3.34 -10.16 -26.10
C HIS A 4 3.75 -9.28 -24.94
N LEU A 5 4.13 -9.88 -23.83
CA LEU A 5 4.68 -9.18 -22.68
C LEU A 5 6.19 -9.41 -22.65
N ILE A 6 6.93 -8.30 -22.71
CA ILE A 6 8.39 -8.25 -22.70
C ILE A 6 8.87 -7.40 -21.52
N ARG A 7 10.13 -7.55 -21.13
CA ARG A 7 10.72 -6.82 -19.98
C ARG A 7 12.09 -6.24 -20.29
N THR A 8 12.49 -5.21 -19.54
CA THR A 8 13.91 -4.85 -19.41
C THR A 8 14.62 -5.79 -18.43
N GLU A 9 15.94 -5.86 -18.54
CA GLU A 9 16.82 -6.78 -17.78
C GLU A 9 16.62 -6.68 -16.25
N ASN A 10 16.42 -5.45 -15.76
CA ASN A 10 16.28 -5.12 -14.34
C ASN A 10 14.89 -5.43 -13.76
N VAL A 11 13.88 -5.71 -14.58
CA VAL A 11 12.56 -6.10 -14.09
C VAL A 11 12.57 -7.60 -13.81
N ASP A 12 12.24 -8.01 -12.59
CA ASP A 12 12.24 -9.42 -12.20
C ASP A 12 11.40 -10.28 -13.16
N PHE A 13 11.99 -11.38 -13.66
CA PHE A 13 11.28 -12.31 -14.55
C PHE A 13 10.05 -12.93 -13.86
N SER A 14 10.14 -13.22 -12.56
CA SER A 14 9.01 -13.72 -11.76
C SER A 14 7.83 -12.75 -11.76
N LEU A 15 8.08 -11.44 -11.71
CA LEU A 15 7.02 -10.44 -11.77
C LEU A 15 6.30 -10.47 -13.13
N LEU A 16 7.05 -10.58 -14.23
CA LEU A 16 6.47 -10.70 -15.57
C LEU A 16 5.62 -11.97 -15.69
N GLN A 17 6.15 -13.10 -15.20
CA GLN A 17 5.45 -14.38 -15.18
C GLN A 17 4.15 -14.31 -14.36
N GLU A 18 4.20 -13.76 -13.15
CA GLU A 18 3.02 -13.57 -12.30
C GLU A 18 1.94 -12.70 -12.96
N VAL A 19 2.34 -11.65 -13.69
CA VAL A 19 1.41 -10.80 -14.44
C VAL A 19 0.76 -11.60 -15.58
N VAL A 20 1.53 -12.35 -16.37
CA VAL A 20 0.99 -13.17 -17.46
C VAL A 20 0.07 -14.26 -16.93
N GLU A 21 0.45 -14.94 -15.85
CA GLU A 21 -0.38 -15.97 -15.20
C GLU A 21 -1.69 -15.38 -14.68
N LEU A 22 -1.65 -14.21 -14.03
CA LEU A 22 -2.84 -13.51 -13.57
C LEU A 22 -3.77 -13.12 -14.72
N LEU A 23 -3.22 -12.55 -15.80
CA LEU A 23 -4.00 -12.16 -16.99
C LEU A 23 -4.62 -13.39 -17.68
N SER A 24 -3.90 -14.50 -17.72
CA SER A 24 -4.33 -15.74 -18.38
C SER A 24 -5.42 -16.50 -17.62
N GLN A 25 -5.75 -16.11 -16.38
CA GLN A 25 -6.89 -16.67 -15.63
C GLN A 25 -8.24 -16.24 -16.22
N PHE A 26 -8.28 -15.16 -17.01
CA PHE A 26 -9.50 -14.61 -17.57
C PHE A 26 -9.64 -15.06 -19.03
N ASN A 27 -10.60 -15.95 -19.28
CA ASN A 27 -10.83 -16.53 -20.61
C ASN A 27 -11.38 -15.49 -21.59
N GLY A 28 -10.95 -15.54 -22.86
CA GLY A 28 -11.52 -14.70 -23.90
C GLY A 28 -10.68 -14.68 -25.18
N SER A 29 -10.93 -13.66 -26.01
CA SER A 29 -10.26 -13.52 -27.31
C SER A 29 -8.82 -13.02 -27.23
N MET A 30 -8.37 -12.53 -26.07
CA MET A 30 -6.98 -12.10 -25.84
C MET A 30 -6.15 -13.26 -25.32
N THR A 31 -4.97 -13.47 -25.92
CA THR A 31 -3.98 -14.44 -25.46
C THR A 31 -2.68 -13.72 -25.10
N TYR A 32 -2.18 -13.99 -23.90
CA TYR A 32 -0.99 -13.35 -23.35
C TYR A 32 0.21 -14.27 -23.49
N HIS A 33 1.25 -13.80 -24.16
CA HIS A 33 2.47 -14.55 -24.42
C HIS A 33 3.62 -13.95 -23.61
N LEU A 34 4.21 -14.79 -22.77
CA LEU A 34 5.42 -14.48 -22.04
C LEU A 34 6.63 -14.61 -22.97
N SER A 35 7.40 -13.53 -23.11
CA SER A 35 8.71 -13.64 -23.74
C SER A 35 9.72 -14.23 -22.76
N LEU A 36 10.27 -15.40 -23.10
CA LEU A 36 11.34 -16.06 -22.33
C LEU A 36 12.73 -15.46 -22.59
N HIS A 37 12.85 -14.55 -23.56
CA HIS A 37 14.13 -14.03 -23.98
C HIS A 37 14.44 -12.71 -23.27
N ASP A 38 15.54 -12.73 -22.52
CA ASP A 38 16.18 -11.55 -21.97
C ASP A 38 16.90 -10.85 -23.09
N LEU A 39 16.17 -10.06 -23.87
CA LEU A 39 16.82 -9.14 -24.77
C LEU A 39 17.50 -8.09 -23.90
N SER A 40 18.76 -8.36 -23.56
CA SER A 40 19.68 -7.41 -22.94
C SER A 40 20.00 -6.32 -23.97
N PHE A 41 19.01 -5.53 -24.33
CA PHE A 41 19.18 -4.37 -25.16
C PHE A 41 19.95 -3.36 -24.31
N LYS A 42 21.25 -3.25 -24.55
CA LYS A 42 22.06 -2.20 -23.92
C LYS A 42 21.48 -0.85 -24.30
N ASP A 43 20.74 -0.30 -23.36
CA ASP A 43 19.99 0.92 -23.54
C ASP A 43 20.85 2.12 -23.13
N ASN A 44 21.62 2.62 -24.09
CA ASN A 44 22.58 3.69 -23.84
C ASN A 44 21.94 5.08 -23.70
N ASN A 45 20.64 5.22 -23.98
CA ASN A 45 19.92 6.51 -23.97
C ASN A 45 19.15 6.74 -22.67
N CYS A 46 19.80 6.45 -21.54
CA CYS A 46 19.23 6.62 -20.20
C CYS A 46 20.03 7.63 -19.39
N VAL A 47 19.33 8.50 -18.69
CA VAL A 47 19.89 9.46 -17.74
C VAL A 47 19.41 9.14 -16.32
N TYR A 48 20.26 9.41 -15.34
CA TYR A 48 19.84 9.38 -13.94
C TYR A 48 19.11 10.67 -13.59
N GLN A 49 17.88 10.53 -13.11
CA GLN A 49 17.06 11.62 -12.61
C GLN A 49 17.02 11.58 -11.08
N SER A 50 17.30 12.71 -10.45
CA SER A 50 17.02 12.97 -9.04
C SER A 50 15.70 13.72 -8.93
N LEU A 51 14.76 13.20 -8.13
CA LEU A 51 13.54 13.88 -7.73
C LEU A 51 13.76 14.45 -6.33
N GLU A 52 13.48 15.74 -6.15
CA GLU A 52 13.79 16.45 -4.90
C GLU A 52 12.54 16.64 -4.03
N SER A 53 11.34 16.47 -4.58
CA SER A 53 10.08 16.73 -3.89
C SER A 53 8.95 15.75 -4.25
N LEU A 54 7.92 15.71 -3.41
CA LEU A 54 6.67 15.00 -3.70
C LEU A 54 5.97 15.52 -4.96
N SER A 55 6.09 16.82 -5.25
CA SER A 55 5.50 17.42 -6.45
C SER A 55 6.11 16.83 -7.72
N ASP A 56 7.43 16.68 -7.73
CA ASP A 56 8.15 16.08 -8.87
C ASP A 56 7.80 14.61 -9.08
N LEU A 57 7.52 13.90 -7.98
CA LEU A 57 7.12 12.50 -8.00
C LEU A 57 5.71 12.32 -8.58
N HIS A 58 4.76 13.16 -8.18
CA HIS A 58 3.33 12.95 -8.46
C HIS A 58 2.84 13.58 -9.77
N THR A 59 3.46 14.66 -10.23
CA THR A 59 2.93 15.43 -11.35
C THR A 59 3.32 14.79 -12.69
N LYS A 60 2.32 14.43 -13.52
CA LYS A 60 2.55 14.08 -14.92
C LYS A 60 2.90 15.33 -15.71
N ARG A 61 3.79 15.20 -16.70
CA ARG A 61 4.12 16.30 -17.61
C ARG A 61 3.28 16.14 -18.89
N VAL A 62 2.61 17.20 -19.31
CA VAL A 62 1.97 17.30 -20.63
C VAL A 62 3.00 17.88 -21.60
N MET A 63 2.94 17.53 -22.89
CA MET A 63 3.66 18.32 -23.90
C MET A 63 3.03 19.72 -23.95
N SER A 64 3.66 20.64 -23.21
CA SER A 64 3.33 22.06 -22.95
C SER A 64 2.39 22.37 -21.76
N TYR A 65 2.95 23.27 -20.93
CA TYR A 65 2.52 24.08 -19.79
C TYR A 65 1.93 23.47 -18.51
N SER A 66 2.63 23.81 -17.43
CA SER A 66 2.42 23.51 -16.02
C SER A 66 1.15 24.14 -15.44
N LEU A 67 0.57 23.46 -14.46
CA LEU A 67 -0.24 24.09 -13.42
C LEU A 67 0.21 23.57 -12.05
N ASN A 68 0.31 24.51 -11.12
CA ASN A 68 0.51 24.27 -9.69
C ASN A 68 -0.73 23.59 -9.12
N ASP A 69 -0.56 22.73 -8.12
CA ASP A 69 -1.69 22.43 -7.26
C ASP A 69 -1.35 22.04 -5.82
N GLU A 70 -2.39 22.26 -5.02
CA GLU A 70 -2.46 22.44 -3.58
C GLU A 70 -2.30 21.17 -2.75
N LYS A 71 -2.08 21.40 -1.45
CA LYS A 71 -2.04 20.38 -0.40
C LYS A 71 -3.46 20.01 0.00
N GLU A 72 -3.87 18.74 -0.09
CA GLU A 72 -4.66 18.12 0.99
C GLU A 72 -4.76 16.58 1.00
N SER A 73 -4.99 16.13 2.24
CA SER A 73 -5.42 14.87 2.88
C SER A 73 -5.16 13.48 2.26
N ARG A 74 -4.56 12.63 3.11
CA ARG A 74 -4.15 11.23 2.86
C ARG A 74 -5.20 10.25 3.39
N SER A 75 -5.53 9.21 2.61
CA SER A 75 -6.23 8.02 3.09
C SER A 75 -5.22 6.92 3.51
N LYS A 76 -5.57 6.11 4.52
CA LYS A 76 -4.68 5.25 5.30
C LYS A 76 -4.63 3.81 4.77
N PHE A 77 -3.61 3.54 3.96
CA PHE A 77 -2.71 2.40 4.12
C PHE A 77 -1.31 2.99 4.33
N SER A 78 -0.35 2.30 4.95
CA SER A 78 1.03 2.80 4.96
C SER A 78 1.64 2.59 3.57
N LEU A 79 1.25 3.43 2.61
CA LEU A 79 2.04 3.69 1.41
C LEU A 79 3.48 3.90 1.87
N SER A 80 4.43 3.35 1.13
CA SER A 80 5.84 3.64 1.40
C SER A 80 6.00 5.16 1.47
N ILE A 81 6.71 5.66 2.48
CA ILE A 81 6.97 7.11 2.54
C ILE A 81 8.22 7.33 1.68
N PRO A 82 8.11 8.02 0.54
CA PRO A 82 9.28 8.27 -0.30
C PRO A 82 10.29 9.12 0.49
N SER A 83 11.54 8.67 0.51
CA SER A 83 12.68 9.45 1.00
C SER A 83 13.31 10.21 -0.16
N PHE A 84 13.59 11.50 0.03
CA PHE A 84 14.22 12.34 -0.98
C PHE A 84 15.69 12.61 -0.62
N PRO A 85 16.60 12.70 -1.62
CA PRO A 85 16.33 12.63 -3.06
C PRO A 85 16.04 11.20 -3.55
N LEU A 86 14.98 11.05 -4.36
CA LEU A 86 14.65 9.77 -4.99
C LEU A 86 15.34 9.70 -6.36
N ARG A 87 16.15 8.67 -6.58
CA ARG A 87 16.93 8.49 -7.81
C ARG A 87 16.35 7.38 -8.66
N ARG A 88 16.18 7.65 -9.96
CA ARG A 88 15.70 6.66 -10.94
C ARG A 88 16.38 6.84 -12.30
N LYS A 89 16.38 5.79 -13.11
CA LYS A 89 16.74 5.90 -14.53
C LYS A 89 15.56 6.43 -15.33
N ARG A 90 15.83 7.26 -16.34
CA ARG A 90 14.81 7.87 -17.19
C ARG A 90 15.30 7.91 -18.64
N LYS A 91 14.41 7.70 -19.59
CA LYS A 91 14.68 7.98 -21.02
C LYS A 91 14.82 9.47 -21.30
N GLU A 92 15.70 9.81 -22.24
CA GLU A 92 15.87 11.20 -22.67
C GLU A 92 14.69 11.67 -23.52
N GLY A 93 14.32 10.90 -24.56
CA GLY A 93 13.21 11.18 -25.46
C GLY A 93 12.06 10.19 -25.36
N MET A 94 10.88 10.62 -25.85
CA MET A 94 9.72 9.71 -26.02
C MET A 94 10.00 8.65 -27.11
N ASN A 95 10.76 9.01 -28.14
CA ASN A 95 11.11 8.11 -29.24
C ASN A 95 11.95 6.91 -28.77
N ASP A 96 12.73 7.08 -27.70
CA ASP A 96 13.58 6.03 -27.15
C ASP A 96 12.79 4.95 -26.37
N LEU A 97 11.52 5.20 -26.04
CA LEU A 97 10.69 4.26 -25.28
C LEU A 97 10.39 2.98 -26.06
N PHE A 98 10.28 3.08 -27.38
CA PHE A 98 9.79 1.99 -28.24
C PHE A 98 10.89 1.25 -29.00
N ILE A 99 12.17 1.56 -28.72
CA ILE A 99 13.33 0.87 -29.33
C ILE A 99 13.23 -0.65 -29.07
N HIS A 100 12.89 -1.03 -27.85
CA HIS A 100 12.80 -2.44 -27.43
C HIS A 100 11.68 -3.16 -28.19
N HIS A 101 10.53 -2.51 -28.39
CA HIS A 101 9.43 -3.06 -29.17
C HIS A 101 9.83 -3.29 -30.61
N LYS A 102 10.48 -2.31 -31.25
CA LYS A 102 10.94 -2.44 -32.63
C LYS A 102 11.92 -3.61 -32.79
N LEU A 103 12.87 -3.74 -31.87
CA LEU A 103 13.84 -4.83 -31.90
C LEU A 103 13.18 -6.20 -31.66
N TYR A 104 12.26 -6.28 -30.70
CA TYR A 104 11.48 -7.50 -30.43
C TYR A 104 10.65 -7.93 -31.66
N ARG A 105 9.91 -6.98 -32.24
CA ARG A 105 9.07 -7.23 -33.43
C ARG A 105 9.90 -7.75 -34.60
N ASN A 106 11.04 -7.13 -34.86
CA ASN A 106 11.94 -7.55 -35.95
C ASN A 106 12.55 -8.93 -35.71
N TYR A 107 12.94 -9.24 -34.47
CA TYR A 107 13.59 -10.51 -34.15
C TYR A 107 12.62 -11.71 -34.20
N TYR A 108 11.39 -11.51 -33.71
CA TYR A 108 10.37 -12.56 -33.60
C TYR A 108 9.32 -12.54 -34.72
N ASP A 109 9.49 -11.68 -35.73
CA ASP A 109 8.55 -11.48 -36.83
C ASP A 109 7.10 -11.28 -36.34
N VAL A 110 6.93 -10.35 -35.39
CA VAL A 110 5.64 -10.08 -34.76
C VAL A 110 4.78 -9.23 -35.68
N GLY A 111 3.62 -9.76 -36.07
CA GLY A 111 2.70 -9.08 -36.98
C GLY A 111 2.13 -7.75 -36.46
N ASP A 112 1.75 -6.87 -37.38
CA ASP A 112 1.25 -5.51 -37.08
C ASP A 112 -0.05 -5.50 -36.27
N ASN A 113 -0.86 -6.57 -36.39
CA ASN A 113 -2.11 -6.73 -35.65
C ASN A 113 -1.91 -7.30 -34.23
N GLU A 114 -0.68 -7.65 -33.87
CA GLU A 114 -0.32 -8.15 -32.53
C GLU A 114 0.19 -7.00 -31.66
N LEU A 115 -0.09 -7.06 -30.35
CA LEU A 115 0.33 -6.04 -29.41
C LEU A 115 1.62 -6.45 -28.72
N VAL A 116 2.53 -5.50 -28.51
CA VAL A 116 3.76 -5.72 -27.73
C VAL A 116 3.77 -4.74 -26.55
N ILE A 117 3.84 -5.27 -25.34
CA ILE A 117 3.80 -4.49 -24.10
C ILE A 117 5.09 -4.70 -23.33
N LEU A 118 5.82 -3.61 -23.10
CA LEU A 118 7.08 -3.60 -22.36
C LEU A 118 6.85 -3.19 -20.91
N LEU A 119 7.25 -4.06 -19.98
CA LEU A 119 7.37 -3.75 -18.56
C LEU A 119 8.82 -3.30 -18.28
N THR A 120 9.00 -2.13 -17.68
CA THR A 120 10.35 -1.58 -17.45
C THR A 120 10.47 -0.71 -16.20
N ASP A 121 11.63 -0.79 -15.58
CA ASP A 121 12.13 0.03 -14.47
C ASP A 121 12.68 1.40 -14.92
N ILE A 122 12.72 1.68 -16.23
CA ILE A 122 13.28 2.92 -16.78
C ILE A 122 12.16 3.91 -17.01
N ALA A 123 12.05 4.98 -16.22
CA ALA A 123 10.97 5.96 -16.31
C ALA A 123 10.91 6.70 -17.66
N ASN A 124 9.71 7.10 -18.08
CA ASN A 124 9.53 7.90 -19.30
C ASN A 124 9.68 9.41 -19.04
N PRO A 125 10.01 10.19 -20.10
CA PRO A 125 10.21 11.62 -20.00
C PRO A 125 9.06 12.44 -19.38
N LEU A 126 7.83 11.92 -19.46
CA LEU A 126 6.61 12.60 -19.04
C LEU A 126 6.07 12.15 -17.67
N ASN A 127 6.78 11.25 -16.98
CA ASN A 127 6.40 10.70 -15.67
C ASN A 127 5.05 9.94 -15.68
N TRP A 128 4.67 9.33 -16.80
CA TRP A 128 3.43 8.55 -16.91
C TRP A 128 3.61 7.12 -16.39
N PHE A 129 2.54 6.47 -15.93
CA PHE A 129 2.59 5.05 -15.55
C PHE A 129 2.70 4.13 -16.77
N SER A 130 2.05 4.52 -17.87
CA SER A 130 2.07 3.78 -19.12
C SER A 130 1.81 4.70 -20.30
N TYR A 131 2.14 4.23 -21.50
CA TYR A 131 1.88 4.93 -22.75
C TYR A 131 1.85 3.97 -23.93
N GLY A 132 0.93 4.17 -24.88
CA GLY A 132 0.83 3.41 -26.12
C GLY A 132 1.17 4.25 -27.36
N ASP A 133 1.78 3.64 -28.37
CA ASP A 133 2.01 4.24 -29.69
C ASP A 133 0.98 3.77 -30.74
N CYS A 134 1.07 4.28 -31.97
CA CYS A 134 0.19 3.88 -33.07
C CYS A 134 0.57 2.55 -33.74
N ASN A 135 1.62 1.88 -33.28
CA ASN A 135 2.12 0.61 -33.84
C ASN A 135 1.79 -0.57 -32.92
N ASN A 136 0.70 -0.48 -32.15
CA ASN A 136 0.27 -1.48 -31.18
C ASN A 136 1.36 -1.82 -30.14
N ASN A 137 2.19 -0.84 -29.78
CA ASN A 137 3.15 -0.97 -28.71
C ASN A 137 2.67 -0.22 -27.47
N ALA A 138 2.86 -0.80 -26.29
CA ALA A 138 2.69 -0.09 -25.05
C ALA A 138 3.90 -0.25 -24.13
N TYR A 139 4.17 0.79 -23.39
CA TYR A 139 5.20 0.89 -22.37
C TYR A 139 4.50 0.98 -21.01
N ILE A 140 4.96 0.24 -20.00
CA ILE A 140 4.46 0.27 -18.62
C ILE A 140 5.65 0.37 -17.66
N TYR A 141 5.62 1.38 -16.81
CA TYR A 141 6.62 1.59 -15.76
C TYR A 141 6.32 0.69 -14.55
N THR A 142 7.31 -0.03 -14.03
CA THR A 142 7.12 -1.08 -13.00
C THR A 142 7.37 -0.64 -11.56
N ASP A 143 7.99 0.52 -11.36
CA ASP A 143 8.45 0.96 -10.05
C ASP A 143 7.54 2.06 -9.48
N GLU A 144 7.71 2.40 -8.19
CA GLU A 144 6.98 3.46 -7.48
C GLU A 144 5.49 3.19 -7.21
N TRP A 145 4.93 2.04 -7.61
CA TRP A 145 3.51 1.71 -7.40
C TRP A 145 3.13 1.65 -5.92
N GLU A 146 4.06 1.28 -5.05
CA GLU A 146 3.91 1.24 -3.59
C GLU A 146 3.62 2.60 -2.94
N TYR A 147 3.84 3.70 -3.68
CA TYR A 147 3.48 5.06 -3.27
C TYR A 147 2.04 5.44 -3.61
N TYR A 148 1.33 4.63 -4.40
CA TYR A 148 0.01 4.98 -4.93
C TYR A 148 -1.07 3.93 -4.67
N ILE A 149 -0.70 2.65 -4.71
CA ILE A 149 -1.62 1.53 -4.54
C ILE A 149 -1.07 0.61 -3.46
N ALA A 150 -1.86 0.36 -2.43
CA ALA A 150 -1.49 -0.54 -1.34
C ALA A 150 -1.73 -2.02 -1.69
N SER A 151 -1.04 -2.53 -2.71
CA SER A 151 -1.17 -3.92 -3.17
C SER A 151 0.14 -4.46 -3.75
N GLU A 152 0.23 -5.77 -4.00
CA GLU A 152 1.37 -6.34 -4.72
C GLU A 152 1.48 -5.77 -6.14
N ARG A 153 2.70 -5.52 -6.64
CA ARG A 153 2.96 -4.87 -7.93
C ARG A 153 2.28 -5.55 -9.13
N LYS A 154 2.09 -6.87 -9.11
CA LYS A 154 1.44 -7.60 -10.21
C LYS A 154 0.02 -7.11 -10.52
N TYR A 155 -0.73 -6.65 -9.53
CA TYR A 155 -2.12 -6.23 -9.71
C TYR A 155 -2.23 -4.92 -10.51
N PRO A 156 -1.63 -3.79 -10.11
CA PRO A 156 -1.69 -2.57 -10.90
C PRO A 156 -1.05 -2.74 -12.29
N LEU A 157 -0.02 -3.57 -12.43
CA LEU A 157 0.59 -3.86 -13.74
C LEU A 157 -0.34 -4.62 -14.67
N ALA A 158 -1.00 -5.69 -14.19
CA ALA A 158 -2.02 -6.39 -14.97
C ALA A 158 -3.19 -5.47 -15.37
N TYR A 159 -3.62 -4.59 -14.47
CA TYR A 159 -4.62 -3.56 -14.79
C TYR A 159 -4.14 -2.64 -15.91
N GLN A 160 -2.89 -2.17 -15.85
CA GLN A 160 -2.33 -1.32 -16.91
C GLN A 160 -2.24 -2.06 -18.25
N VAL A 161 -1.83 -3.33 -18.27
CA VAL A 161 -1.79 -4.12 -19.51
C VAL A 161 -3.15 -4.07 -20.22
N VAL A 162 -4.22 -4.41 -19.52
CA VAL A 162 -5.58 -4.42 -20.09
C VAL A 162 -6.08 -3.01 -20.44
N SER A 163 -5.79 -2.01 -19.59
CA SER A 163 -6.15 -0.62 -19.87
C SER A 163 -5.47 -0.12 -21.15
N ASN A 164 -4.19 -0.44 -21.37
CA ASN A 164 -3.47 -0.04 -22.59
C ASN A 164 -4.00 -0.78 -23.82
N VAL A 165 -4.35 -2.07 -23.70
CA VAL A 165 -5.00 -2.81 -24.78
C VAL A 165 -6.28 -2.11 -25.23
N LEU A 166 -7.17 -1.76 -24.29
CA LEU A 166 -8.40 -1.04 -24.64
C LEU A 166 -8.08 0.34 -25.24
N GLN A 167 -7.13 1.08 -24.69
CA GLN A 167 -6.76 2.41 -25.18
C GLN A 167 -6.20 2.39 -26.60
N LEU A 168 -5.32 1.43 -26.92
CA LEU A 168 -4.77 1.22 -28.26
C LEU A 168 -5.86 0.88 -29.29
N LEU A 169 -6.92 0.17 -28.87
CA LEU A 169 -8.06 -0.12 -29.74
C LEU A 169 -9.06 1.05 -29.83
N MET A 170 -9.10 1.93 -28.82
CA MET A 170 -10.02 3.05 -28.73
C MET A 170 -9.55 4.31 -29.47
N PHE A 171 -8.23 4.51 -29.59
CA PHE A 171 -7.63 5.73 -30.08
C PHE A 171 -6.54 5.45 -31.11
N ASP A 172 -6.58 6.11 -32.26
CA ASP A 172 -5.62 5.85 -33.34
C ASP A 172 -4.27 6.56 -33.09
N ASN A 173 -4.30 7.65 -32.34
CA ASN A 173 -3.12 8.46 -32.05
C ASN A 173 -3.26 9.26 -30.76
N TYR A 174 -2.12 9.77 -30.29
CA TYR A 174 -2.00 10.58 -29.09
C TYR A 174 -2.93 11.81 -29.08
N LYS A 175 -3.05 12.52 -30.21
CA LYS A 175 -3.87 13.74 -30.30
C LYS A 175 -5.34 13.43 -30.09
N GLU A 176 -5.83 12.34 -30.69
CA GLU A 176 -7.19 11.86 -30.49
C GLU A 176 -7.41 11.45 -29.02
N MET A 177 -6.51 10.65 -28.46
CA MET A 177 -6.57 10.22 -27.06
C MET A 177 -6.67 11.41 -26.11
N MET A 178 -5.76 12.39 -26.23
CA MET A 178 -5.73 13.55 -25.35
C MET A 178 -6.99 14.41 -25.44
N SER A 179 -7.66 14.45 -26.59
CA SER A 179 -8.94 15.17 -26.72
C SER A 179 -10.13 14.48 -26.06
N LYS A 180 -10.00 13.18 -25.71
CA LYS A 180 -11.10 12.32 -25.25
C LYS A 180 -10.92 11.75 -23.84
N VAL A 181 -9.72 11.79 -23.27
CA VAL A 181 -9.46 11.38 -21.87
C VAL A 181 -10.14 12.30 -20.86
N HIS A 182 -10.30 11.83 -19.62
CA HIS A 182 -10.85 12.64 -18.53
C HIS A 182 -9.71 13.30 -17.75
N HIS A 183 -9.58 14.62 -17.91
CA HIS A 183 -8.61 15.42 -17.13
C HIS A 183 -9.00 15.51 -15.65
N LYS A 184 -10.30 15.63 -15.38
CA LYS A 184 -10.85 15.41 -14.03
C LYS A 184 -11.14 13.92 -13.85
N SER A 185 -10.48 13.29 -12.89
CA SER A 185 -10.68 11.87 -12.59
C SER A 185 -12.11 11.60 -12.12
N VAL A 186 -12.78 10.63 -12.76
CA VAL A 186 -14.15 10.20 -12.47
C VAL A 186 -14.23 8.71 -12.11
N GLY A 187 -13.10 8.03 -12.00
CA GLY A 187 -12.99 6.58 -11.78
C GLY A 187 -12.99 5.74 -13.05
N CYS A 188 -12.84 6.36 -14.22
CA CYS A 188 -12.94 5.68 -15.51
C CYS A 188 -11.58 5.16 -16.01
N ILE A 189 -11.58 4.09 -16.82
CA ILE A 189 -10.36 3.55 -17.47
C ILE A 189 -9.57 4.57 -18.30
N ASN A 190 -10.22 5.65 -18.74
CA ASN A 190 -9.59 6.74 -19.50
C ASN A 190 -9.43 8.03 -18.69
N ASP A 191 -9.45 7.93 -17.36
CA ASP A 191 -8.94 9.00 -16.51
C ASP A 191 -7.45 9.21 -16.82
N PHE A 192 -7.10 10.47 -17.09
CA PHE A 192 -5.74 10.87 -17.39
C PHE A 192 -4.87 10.79 -16.13
N CYS A 193 -5.44 11.02 -14.95
CA CYS A 193 -4.73 11.07 -13.67
C CYS A 193 -3.50 11.98 -13.75
N GLU A 194 -3.75 13.28 -13.99
CA GLU A 194 -2.70 14.30 -14.10
C GLU A 194 -1.78 14.30 -12.87
N ASP A 195 -2.41 14.19 -11.70
CA ASP A 195 -1.74 13.76 -10.48
C ASP A 195 -1.74 12.23 -10.39
N LYS A 196 -0.56 11.61 -10.30
CA LYS A 196 -0.38 10.16 -10.19
C LYS A 196 -1.15 9.57 -9.01
N ARG A 197 -1.43 10.31 -7.93
CA ARG A 197 -2.24 9.86 -6.78
C ARG A 197 -3.67 9.49 -7.19
N GLN A 198 -4.20 10.10 -8.24
CA GLN A 198 -5.55 9.82 -8.75
C GLN A 198 -5.67 8.42 -9.38
N ILE A 199 -4.54 7.74 -9.65
CA ILE A 199 -4.55 6.36 -10.16
C ILE A 199 -5.28 5.39 -9.22
N GLU A 200 -5.26 5.68 -7.92
CA GLU A 200 -5.97 4.92 -6.91
C GLU A 200 -7.47 4.94 -7.18
N MET A 201 -8.05 6.11 -7.42
CA MET A 201 -9.48 6.24 -7.74
C MET A 201 -9.83 5.51 -9.04
N LYS A 202 -9.00 5.65 -10.08
CA LYS A 202 -9.19 4.94 -11.37
C LYS A 202 -9.24 3.42 -11.18
N MET A 203 -8.26 2.86 -10.46
CA MET A 203 -8.19 1.41 -10.22
C MET A 203 -9.24 0.93 -9.22
N LYS A 204 -9.58 1.72 -8.21
CA LYS A 204 -10.60 1.38 -7.22
C LYS A 204 -12.02 1.56 -7.74
N MET A 205 -12.26 2.33 -8.79
CA MET A 205 -13.60 2.46 -9.39
C MET A 205 -13.78 1.57 -10.60
N THR A 206 -12.71 1.28 -11.37
CA THR A 206 -12.73 0.37 -12.53
C THR A 206 -14.00 0.53 -13.37
N ASP A 207 -14.31 1.78 -13.74
CA ASP A 207 -15.52 2.06 -14.52
C ASP A 207 -15.17 2.37 -15.99
N ILE A 208 -16.12 2.15 -16.88
CA ILE A 208 -16.07 2.65 -18.25
C ILE A 208 -17.28 3.56 -18.41
N CYS A 209 -17.07 4.87 -18.28
CA CYS A 209 -18.18 5.81 -18.31
C CYS A 209 -18.91 5.79 -19.67
N LEU A 210 -20.13 6.32 -19.72
CA LEU A 210 -20.94 6.36 -20.95
C LEU A 210 -20.23 7.01 -22.15
N LYS A 211 -19.35 8.00 -21.92
CA LYS A 211 -18.55 8.63 -22.99
C LYS A 211 -17.55 7.63 -23.59
N CYS A 212 -16.86 6.87 -22.74
CA CYS A 212 -15.90 5.86 -23.17
C CYS A 212 -16.58 4.64 -23.80
N GLN A 213 -17.74 4.22 -23.29
CA GLN A 213 -18.54 3.16 -23.92
C GLN A 213 -18.99 3.54 -25.35
N LYS A 214 -19.35 4.81 -25.58
CA LYS A 214 -19.65 5.30 -26.94
C LYS A 214 -18.45 5.16 -27.87
N ILE A 215 -17.24 5.47 -27.41
CA ILE A 215 -16.01 5.29 -28.21
C ILE A 215 -15.80 3.81 -28.54
N LEU A 216 -15.93 2.91 -27.56
CA LEU A 216 -15.82 1.46 -27.79
C LEU A 216 -16.80 0.97 -28.87
N ARG A 217 -18.05 1.44 -28.83
CA ARG A 217 -19.08 1.10 -29.84
C ARG A 217 -18.75 1.67 -31.21
N LEU A 218 -18.30 2.92 -31.28
CA LEU A 218 -17.95 3.60 -32.54
C LEU A 218 -16.74 2.95 -33.23
N LYS A 219 -15.76 2.47 -32.45
CA LYS A 219 -14.58 1.75 -32.96
C LYS A 219 -14.88 0.28 -33.32
N ASN A 220 -16.10 -0.20 -33.10
CA ASN A 220 -16.55 -1.56 -33.39
C ASN A 220 -15.60 -2.65 -32.84
N ILE A 221 -15.10 -2.44 -31.61
CA ILE A 221 -14.15 -3.34 -30.97
C ILE A 221 -14.86 -4.65 -30.62
N ASN A 222 -14.18 -5.78 -30.83
CA ASN A 222 -14.72 -7.11 -30.56
C ASN A 222 -15.28 -7.20 -29.11
N PRO A 223 -16.58 -7.50 -28.93
CA PRO A 223 -17.21 -7.58 -27.61
C PRO A 223 -16.55 -8.57 -26.65
N SER A 224 -15.93 -9.64 -27.15
CA SER A 224 -15.19 -10.61 -26.34
C SER A 224 -13.94 -10.00 -25.72
N ILE A 225 -13.22 -9.12 -26.45
CA ILE A 225 -12.07 -8.38 -25.91
C ILE A 225 -12.52 -7.40 -24.83
N ILE A 226 -13.64 -6.70 -25.05
CA ILE A 226 -14.21 -5.77 -24.06
C ILE A 226 -14.61 -6.52 -22.79
N SER A 227 -15.31 -7.65 -22.93
CA SER A 227 -15.80 -8.45 -21.80
C SER A 227 -14.63 -9.02 -20.99
N GLN A 228 -13.67 -9.66 -21.65
CA GLN A 228 -12.47 -10.19 -20.99
C GLN A 228 -11.67 -9.07 -20.31
N SER A 229 -11.57 -7.90 -20.94
CA SER A 229 -10.91 -6.73 -20.33
C SER A 229 -11.60 -6.30 -19.04
N ILE A 230 -12.93 -6.18 -19.06
CA ILE A 230 -13.74 -5.78 -17.91
C ILE A 230 -13.62 -6.81 -16.78
N GLU A 231 -13.75 -8.10 -17.09
CA GLU A 231 -13.61 -9.19 -16.12
C GLU A 231 -12.23 -9.20 -15.49
N THR A 232 -11.18 -9.05 -16.29
CA THR A 232 -9.80 -8.97 -15.80
C THR A 232 -9.63 -7.79 -14.86
N MET A 233 -10.04 -6.58 -15.27
CA MET A 233 -9.90 -5.39 -14.44
C MET A 233 -10.69 -5.52 -13.12
N PHE A 234 -11.91 -6.07 -13.13
CA PHE A 234 -12.68 -6.32 -11.91
C PHE A 234 -12.05 -7.40 -11.02
N GLY A 235 -11.53 -8.48 -11.61
CA GLY A 235 -10.83 -9.53 -10.87
C GLY A 235 -9.60 -8.98 -10.18
N VAL A 236 -8.77 -8.23 -10.89
CA VAL A 236 -7.58 -7.54 -10.34
C VAL A 236 -7.98 -6.54 -9.26
N ARG A 237 -9.02 -5.72 -9.49
CA ARG A 237 -9.58 -4.80 -8.49
C ARG A 237 -9.99 -5.52 -7.22
N SER A 238 -10.68 -6.66 -7.33
CA SER A 238 -11.12 -7.42 -6.16
C SER A 238 -9.95 -7.85 -5.29
N LYS A 239 -8.81 -8.23 -5.89
CA LYS A 239 -7.58 -8.57 -5.17
C LYS A 239 -6.99 -7.36 -4.47
N MET A 240 -6.88 -6.21 -5.16
CA MET A 240 -6.41 -4.95 -4.59
C MET A 240 -7.27 -4.50 -3.39
N LEU A 241 -8.61 -4.58 -3.52
CA LEU A 241 -9.55 -4.22 -2.43
C LEU A 241 -9.57 -5.25 -1.30
N SER A 242 -9.42 -6.55 -1.61
CA SER A 242 -9.43 -7.60 -0.58
C SER A 242 -8.27 -7.46 0.39
N VAL A 243 -7.09 -7.06 -0.09
CA VAL A 243 -5.93 -6.74 0.76
C VAL A 243 -6.25 -5.57 1.70
N GLU A 244 -6.96 -4.55 1.21
CA GLU A 244 -7.39 -3.42 2.03
C GLU A 244 -8.46 -3.78 3.06
N MET A 245 -9.45 -4.55 2.64
CA MET A 245 -10.54 -5.00 3.50
C MET A 245 -10.03 -5.96 4.56
N PHE A 246 -9.13 -6.91 4.27
CA PHE A 246 -8.61 -7.85 5.27
C PHE A 246 -7.80 -7.16 6.38
N LYS A 247 -7.11 -6.05 6.06
CA LYS A 247 -6.38 -5.26 7.07
C LYS A 247 -7.28 -4.29 7.83
N SER A 248 -8.27 -3.71 7.14
CA SER A 248 -9.26 -2.81 7.76
C SER A 248 -10.33 -3.56 8.57
N SER A 249 -10.56 -4.84 8.26
CA SER A 249 -11.51 -5.73 8.92
C SER A 249 -10.88 -6.55 10.06
N ARG A 250 -9.69 -6.19 10.55
CA ARG A 250 -9.31 -6.61 11.89
C ARG A 250 -10.33 -5.99 12.86
N ARG A 251 -11.44 -6.71 13.09
CA ARG A 251 -12.28 -6.46 14.25
C ARG A 251 -11.33 -6.45 15.43
N ASP A 252 -11.47 -5.43 16.27
CA ASP A 252 -10.61 -5.32 17.44
C ASP A 252 -10.76 -6.62 18.24
N SER A 253 -9.66 -7.38 18.32
CA SER A 253 -9.61 -8.59 19.09
C SER A 253 -10.02 -8.31 20.53
N ARG A 254 -10.86 -9.19 21.05
CA ARG A 254 -11.12 -9.26 22.47
C ARG A 254 -9.82 -9.55 23.22
N VAL A 255 -9.68 -8.95 24.39
CA VAL A 255 -8.53 -9.12 25.28
C VAL A 255 -9.03 -9.88 26.50
N ILE A 256 -8.44 -11.05 26.73
CA ILE A 256 -8.53 -11.76 28.02
C ILE A 256 -7.17 -11.75 28.70
N PHE A 257 -7.18 -11.74 30.03
CA PHE A 257 -5.95 -11.87 30.80
C PHE A 257 -5.77 -13.33 31.23
N CYS A 258 -4.59 -13.90 30.97
CA CYS A 258 -4.26 -15.22 31.50
C CYS A 258 -4.03 -15.16 33.02
N GLU A 259 -3.95 -16.30 33.71
CA GLU A 259 -3.73 -16.39 35.18
C GLU A 259 -2.49 -15.64 35.72
N LYS A 260 -1.53 -15.31 34.85
CA LYS A 260 -0.33 -14.51 35.18
C LYS A 260 -0.49 -13.02 34.85
N GLY A 261 -1.70 -12.55 34.57
CA GLY A 261 -2.04 -11.17 34.22
C GLY A 261 -1.57 -10.68 32.84
N ASN A 262 -1.15 -11.57 31.93
CA ASN A 262 -0.71 -11.16 30.59
C ASN A 262 -1.91 -11.09 29.63
N PRO A 263 -1.98 -10.06 28.76
CA PRO A 263 -3.04 -9.97 27.77
C PRO A 263 -2.88 -11.03 26.66
N VAL A 264 -4.01 -11.62 26.29
CA VAL A 264 -4.16 -12.62 25.22
C VAL A 264 -5.23 -12.11 24.26
N LEU A 265 -4.86 -12.00 22.98
CA LEU A 265 -5.71 -11.52 21.90
C LEU A 265 -6.40 -12.72 21.24
N VAL A 266 -7.62 -13.03 21.67
CA VAL A 266 -8.29 -14.30 21.32
C VAL A 266 -8.74 -14.40 19.88
N ASP A 267 -9.00 -13.27 19.23
CA ASP A 267 -9.43 -13.24 17.84
C ASP A 267 -8.22 -13.17 16.87
N LEU A 268 -7.00 -13.24 17.42
CA LEU A 268 -5.73 -13.24 16.70
C LEU A 268 -4.87 -14.42 17.16
N ASP A 269 -5.36 -15.64 16.91
CA ASP A 269 -4.68 -16.91 17.22
C ASP A 269 -4.24 -17.07 18.69
N ASN A 270 -4.98 -16.47 19.62
CA ASN A 270 -4.65 -16.44 21.05
C ASN A 270 -3.24 -15.90 21.32
N ASN A 271 -2.79 -14.93 20.53
CA ASN A 271 -1.47 -14.34 20.68
C ASN A 271 -1.32 -13.71 22.07
N LYS A 272 -0.28 -14.14 22.79
CA LYS A 272 0.00 -13.72 24.17
C LYS A 272 1.08 -12.67 24.21
N VAL A 273 0.75 -11.50 24.75
CA VAL A 273 1.72 -10.41 24.95
C VAL A 273 2.40 -10.59 26.30
N LYS A 274 3.68 -10.98 26.28
CA LYS A 274 4.44 -11.32 27.50
C LYS A 274 5.00 -10.08 28.19
N LEU A 275 4.23 -9.51 29.11
CA LEU A 275 4.64 -8.35 29.92
C LEU A 275 5.42 -8.78 31.17
N THR A 276 6.42 -7.99 31.58
CA THR A 276 7.12 -8.16 32.87
C THR A 276 6.20 -7.75 34.04
N PRO A 277 6.51 -8.09 35.31
CA PRO A 277 5.66 -7.70 36.44
C PRO A 277 5.33 -6.20 36.50
N LEU A 278 6.32 -5.30 36.33
CA LEU A 278 6.06 -3.85 36.32
C LEU A 278 5.26 -3.39 35.10
N GLU A 279 5.50 -4.00 33.94
CA GLU A 279 4.71 -3.70 32.74
C GLU A 279 3.25 -4.14 32.88
N ARG A 280 2.99 -5.28 33.54
CA ARG A 280 1.63 -5.72 33.87
C ARG A 280 0.95 -4.75 34.82
N THR A 281 1.64 -4.32 35.88
CA THR A 281 1.13 -3.30 36.81
C THR A 281 0.66 -2.06 36.05
N LEU A 282 1.51 -1.52 35.20
CA LEU A 282 1.19 -0.32 34.44
C LEU A 282 0.05 -0.56 33.44
N TYR A 283 0.05 -1.71 32.77
CA TYR A 283 -0.99 -2.05 31.80
C TYR A 283 -2.36 -2.16 32.47
N HIS A 284 -2.47 -2.96 33.54
CA HIS A 284 -3.72 -3.14 34.29
C HIS A 284 -4.22 -1.85 34.93
N PHE A 285 -3.31 -1.00 35.42
CA PHE A 285 -3.66 0.33 35.91
C PHE A 285 -4.39 1.17 34.84
N PHE A 286 -3.89 1.21 33.60
CA PHE A 286 -4.55 1.94 32.50
C PHE A 286 -5.76 1.22 31.88
N ILE A 287 -5.94 -0.08 32.15
CA ILE A 287 -7.20 -0.78 31.86
C ILE A 287 -8.30 -0.27 32.79
N ARG A 288 -8.01 -0.16 34.09
CA ARG A 288 -8.93 0.34 35.13
C ARG A 288 -9.21 1.84 34.99
N ASN A 289 -8.18 2.64 34.69
CA ASN A 289 -8.27 4.10 34.57
C ASN A 289 -8.51 4.55 33.11
N GLN A 290 -9.75 4.39 32.64
CA GLN A 290 -10.13 4.54 31.23
C GLN A 290 -10.02 5.96 30.71
N GLU A 291 -10.32 6.95 31.57
CA GLU A 291 -10.18 8.38 31.25
C GLU A 291 -8.72 8.79 31.03
N GLY A 292 -7.77 7.92 31.40
CA GLY A 292 -6.35 8.18 31.31
C GLY A 292 -5.83 9.08 32.43
N VAL A 293 -4.54 8.96 32.69
CA VAL A 293 -3.87 9.61 33.81
C VAL A 293 -2.59 10.27 33.31
N LYS A 294 -2.31 11.51 33.76
CA LYS A 294 -1.03 12.17 33.46
C LYS A 294 0.08 11.53 34.29
N GLN A 295 1.31 11.50 33.78
CA GLN A 295 2.44 10.92 34.52
C GLN A 295 2.62 11.53 35.92
N ILE A 296 2.47 12.85 36.04
CA ILE A 296 2.59 13.57 37.32
C ILE A 296 1.54 13.14 38.37
N GLN A 297 0.40 12.63 37.92
CA GLN A 297 -0.69 12.18 38.80
C GLN A 297 -0.48 10.74 39.27
N LEU A 298 0.49 9.99 38.72
CA LEU A 298 0.72 8.60 39.15
C LEU A 298 1.12 8.49 40.62
N ALA A 299 1.68 9.55 41.21
CA ALA A 299 1.98 9.62 42.63
C ALA A 299 0.72 9.47 43.51
N ASP A 300 -0.42 9.99 43.03
CA ASP A 300 -1.72 9.89 43.72
C ASP A 300 -2.26 8.45 43.73
N TYR A 301 -1.81 7.62 42.78
CA TYR A 301 -2.22 6.21 42.62
C TYR A 301 -1.17 5.22 43.15
N LYS A 302 -0.22 5.69 43.98
CA LYS A 302 0.89 4.88 44.48
C LYS A 302 0.44 3.58 45.16
N ASP A 303 -0.57 3.65 46.01
CA ASP A 303 -1.06 2.47 46.74
C ASP A 303 -1.73 1.45 45.80
N GLU A 304 -2.49 1.92 44.81
CA GLU A 304 -3.08 1.05 43.78
C GLU A 304 -2.00 0.35 42.96
N LEU A 305 -1.01 1.10 42.48
CA LEU A 305 0.12 0.56 41.72
C LEU A 305 0.92 -0.46 42.55
N LYS A 306 1.07 -0.22 43.85
CA LYS A 306 1.74 -1.14 44.78
C LYS A 306 0.95 -2.45 44.94
N LEU A 307 -0.37 -2.37 45.09
CA LEU A 307 -1.24 -3.56 45.17
C LEU A 307 -1.19 -4.39 43.89
N LEU A 308 -1.30 -3.74 42.73
CA LEU A 308 -1.16 -4.39 41.42
C LEU A 308 0.21 -5.04 41.23
N TYR A 309 1.29 -4.38 41.67
CA TYR A 309 2.63 -4.95 41.55
C TYR A 309 2.89 -6.11 42.52
N LEU A 310 2.33 -6.06 43.72
CA LEU A 310 2.37 -7.19 44.65
C LEU A 310 1.70 -8.42 44.04
N GLU A 311 0.52 -8.24 43.43
CA GLU A 311 -0.23 -9.29 42.74
C GLU A 311 0.59 -9.94 41.60
N PHE A 312 1.26 -9.13 40.76
CA PHE A 312 1.98 -9.65 39.59
C PHE A 312 3.42 -10.09 39.82
N SER A 313 4.09 -9.59 40.85
CA SER A 313 5.50 -9.89 41.11
C SER A 313 5.72 -11.20 41.85
N GLY A 314 4.74 -11.65 42.65
CA GLY A 314 4.89 -12.81 43.54
C GLY A 314 6.01 -12.62 44.58
N GLN A 315 6.50 -11.39 44.77
CA GLN A 315 7.59 -11.10 45.71
C GLN A 315 7.04 -10.79 47.10
N ALA A 316 7.64 -11.39 48.14
CA ALA A 316 7.31 -11.09 49.54
C ALA A 316 8.06 -9.85 50.10
N ASN A 317 9.07 -9.34 49.39
CA ASN A 317 9.90 -8.23 49.89
C ASN A 317 9.25 -6.86 49.57
N LEU A 318 8.57 -6.31 50.57
CA LEU A 318 7.89 -5.01 50.51
C LEU A 318 8.83 -3.82 50.21
N ALA A 319 10.11 -3.90 50.58
CA ALA A 319 11.07 -2.82 50.33
C ALA A 319 11.40 -2.73 48.83
N ASN A 320 11.65 -3.86 48.17
CA ASN A 320 11.93 -3.91 46.72
C ASN A 320 10.71 -3.45 45.90
N ILE A 321 9.52 -3.85 46.32
CA ILE A 321 8.25 -3.40 45.73
C ILE A 321 8.12 -1.89 45.85
N THR A 322 8.32 -1.35 47.05
CA THR A 322 8.20 0.10 47.29
C THR A 322 9.21 0.88 46.47
N ASN A 323 10.46 0.42 46.38
CA ASN A 323 11.47 1.07 45.56
C ASN A 323 11.12 1.04 44.06
N SER A 324 10.67 -0.11 43.55
CA SER A 324 10.28 -0.25 42.14
C SER A 324 9.13 0.68 41.76
N ILE A 325 8.14 0.83 42.65
CA ILE A 325 7.01 1.75 42.44
C ILE A 325 7.44 3.21 42.58
N ASN A 326 8.29 3.55 43.55
CA ASN A 326 8.82 4.90 43.67
C ASN A 326 9.55 5.34 42.39
N MET A 327 10.44 4.49 41.84
CA MET A 327 11.10 4.78 40.57
C MET A 327 10.12 4.87 39.39
N LEU A 328 9.00 4.14 39.43
CA LEU A 328 8.00 4.15 38.36
C LEU A 328 7.17 5.45 38.35
N ILE A 329 6.83 5.99 39.53
CA ILE A 329 5.98 7.19 39.66
C ILE A 329 6.79 8.50 39.68
N ASP A 330 8.09 8.43 39.95
CA ASP A 330 8.95 9.61 39.93
C ASP A 330 9.10 10.15 38.49
N VAL A 331 8.75 11.42 38.31
CA VAL A 331 8.82 12.11 37.01
C VAL A 331 10.26 12.38 36.54
N GLN A 332 11.23 12.37 37.46
CA GLN A 332 12.65 12.53 37.14
C GLN A 332 13.28 11.22 36.66
N GLU A 333 12.66 10.09 36.99
CA GLU A 333 13.12 8.77 36.59
C GLU A 333 12.59 8.37 35.21
N ASN A 334 13.42 7.65 34.44
CA ASN A 334 13.04 7.20 33.08
C ASN A 334 12.19 5.91 33.09
N SER A 335 11.94 5.33 34.27
CA SER A 335 11.30 4.01 34.41
C SER A 335 9.93 3.95 33.70
N PHE A 336 9.09 4.96 33.88
CA PHE A 336 7.76 5.02 33.26
C PHE A 336 7.83 5.00 31.72
N GLN A 337 8.64 5.89 31.14
CA GLN A 337 8.80 6.00 29.68
C GLN A 337 9.44 4.75 29.08
N GLU A 338 10.38 4.13 29.79
CA GLU A 338 10.96 2.85 29.41
C GLU A 338 9.90 1.74 29.36
N LYS A 339 9.03 1.65 30.38
CA LYS A 339 7.97 0.62 30.41
C LYS A 339 6.93 0.85 29.33
N LEU A 340 6.52 2.10 29.07
CA LEU A 340 5.63 2.43 27.95
C LEU A 340 6.21 1.97 26.62
N SER A 341 7.48 2.28 26.37
CA SER A 341 8.18 1.90 25.15
C SER A 341 8.28 0.38 25.00
N LYS A 342 8.58 -0.34 26.08
CA LYS A 342 8.63 -1.81 26.09
C LYS A 342 7.27 -2.46 25.87
N ILE A 343 6.21 -1.97 26.51
CA ILE A 343 4.84 -2.43 26.31
C ILE A 343 4.45 -2.24 24.84
N ARG A 344 4.66 -1.03 24.31
CA ARG A 344 4.38 -0.72 22.91
C ARG A 344 5.08 -1.69 21.95
N ARG A 345 6.38 -1.91 22.16
CA ARG A 345 7.17 -2.82 21.32
C ARG A 345 6.62 -4.25 21.36
N LYS A 346 6.24 -4.75 22.53
CA LYS A 346 5.65 -6.10 22.66
C LYS A 346 4.31 -6.25 21.95
N PHE A 347 3.49 -5.20 21.91
CA PHE A 347 2.28 -5.20 21.09
C PHE A 347 2.59 -5.09 19.59
N GLN A 348 3.59 -4.30 19.19
CA GLN A 348 4.08 -4.23 17.81
C GLN A 348 4.61 -5.59 17.33
N ASP A 349 5.39 -6.30 18.15
CA ASP A 349 5.95 -7.61 17.81
C ASP A 349 4.85 -8.65 17.55
N VAL A 350 3.71 -8.53 18.25
CA VAL A 350 2.56 -9.44 18.11
C VAL A 350 1.62 -9.04 16.97
N LEU A 351 1.38 -7.74 16.78
CA LEU A 351 0.34 -7.23 15.87
C LEU A 351 0.87 -6.71 14.54
N GLY A 352 2.19 -6.53 14.44
CA GLY A 352 2.85 -5.80 13.35
C GLY A 352 2.90 -4.29 13.61
N ASP A 353 3.64 -3.59 12.75
CA ASP A 353 3.85 -2.13 12.84
C ASP A 353 2.89 -1.32 11.94
N ASP A 354 1.76 -1.91 11.56
CA ASP A 354 0.71 -1.29 10.74
C ASP A 354 -0.10 -0.21 11.49
N GLY A 355 0.26 0.07 12.74
CA GLY A 355 -0.42 1.02 13.62
C GLY A 355 -1.64 0.45 14.36
N GLY A 356 -2.10 -0.78 14.04
CA GLY A 356 -3.20 -1.43 14.74
C GLY A 356 -2.92 -1.67 16.22
N TYR A 357 -1.66 -1.91 16.58
CA TYR A 357 -1.21 -2.09 17.95
C TYR A 357 -1.52 -0.90 18.88
N LYS A 358 -1.65 0.32 18.33
CA LYS A 358 -1.89 1.55 19.10
C LYS A 358 -3.22 1.55 19.85
N LYS A 359 -4.17 0.69 19.44
CA LYS A 359 -5.44 0.51 20.15
C LYS A 359 -5.27 -0.24 21.47
N TYR A 360 -4.29 -1.15 21.51
CA TYR A 360 -4.01 -2.03 22.65
C TYR A 360 -2.92 -1.51 23.56
N ALA A 361 -2.00 -0.69 23.05
CA ALA A 361 -0.92 -0.09 23.82
C ALA A 361 -1.37 1.16 24.60
N ILE A 362 -0.60 1.51 25.64
CA ILE A 362 -0.76 2.77 26.35
C ILE A 362 -0.17 3.89 25.48
N ILE A 363 -0.96 4.91 25.19
CA ILE A 363 -0.57 6.04 24.35
C ILE A 363 -0.85 7.37 25.05
N LYS A 364 -0.06 8.38 24.68
CA LYS A 364 -0.21 9.76 25.14
C LYS A 364 -1.21 10.51 24.27
N TYR A 365 -2.15 11.22 24.89
CA TYR A 365 -3.12 12.11 24.26
C TYR A 365 -2.59 13.55 24.21
N GLU A 366 -3.25 14.40 23.43
CA GLU A 366 -2.88 15.82 23.25
C GLU A 366 -2.92 16.60 24.56
N ASP A 367 -3.77 16.19 25.51
CA ASP A 367 -3.89 16.78 26.84
C ASP A 367 -2.90 16.22 27.87
N GLU A 368 -1.88 15.48 27.39
CA GLU A 368 -0.82 14.85 28.17
C GLU A 368 -1.23 13.64 29.02
N ARG A 369 -2.49 13.18 28.92
CA ARG A 369 -2.93 11.94 29.59
C ARG A 369 -2.43 10.70 28.85
N TYR A 370 -2.16 9.63 29.59
CA TYR A 370 -1.88 8.31 29.04
C TYR A 370 -3.10 7.42 29.21
N ALA A 371 -3.52 6.70 28.16
CA ALA A 371 -4.61 5.73 28.25
C ALA A 371 -4.53 4.64 27.17
N ILE A 372 -5.37 3.60 27.30
CA ILE A 372 -5.52 2.51 26.32
C ILE A 372 -6.86 2.67 25.59
N LYS A 373 -6.82 2.78 24.26
CA LYS A 373 -7.96 3.13 23.39
C LYS A 373 -9.00 2.03 23.15
N ILE A 374 -8.71 0.79 23.51
CA ILE A 374 -9.61 -0.33 23.22
C ILE A 374 -10.99 -0.17 23.89
N ASP A 375 -12.04 -0.51 23.14
CA ASP A 375 -13.40 -0.62 23.66
C ASP A 375 -13.46 -1.64 24.81
N ARG A 376 -14.06 -1.24 25.93
CA ARG A 376 -14.13 -2.05 27.15
C ARG A 376 -15.05 -3.25 27.03
N SER A 377 -16.03 -3.22 26.12
CA SER A 377 -16.84 -4.40 25.79
C SER A 377 -16.00 -5.55 25.23
N LEU A 378 -14.80 -5.26 24.73
CA LEU A 378 -13.84 -6.23 24.23
C LEU A 378 -12.87 -6.74 25.29
N ILE A 379 -12.87 -6.17 26.50
CA ILE A 379 -12.02 -6.63 27.60
C ILE A 379 -12.83 -7.58 28.48
N ARG A 380 -12.28 -8.77 28.73
CA ARG A 380 -12.80 -9.72 29.71
C ARG A 380 -11.74 -9.96 30.77
N GLU A 381 -11.95 -9.38 31.95
CA GLU A 381 -11.12 -9.68 33.10
C GLU A 381 -11.41 -11.12 33.55
N TYR A 382 -10.34 -11.89 33.80
CA TYR A 382 -10.48 -13.06 34.66
C TYR A 382 -10.73 -12.53 36.06
N ASN A 383 -11.82 -12.95 36.71
CA ASN A 383 -12.00 -12.68 38.13
C ASN A 383 -10.85 -13.36 38.87
N PHE A 384 -9.83 -12.59 39.24
CA PHE A 384 -8.73 -13.02 40.10
C PHE A 384 -9.21 -13.10 41.56
N ARG A 385 -10.34 -13.77 41.82
CA ARG A 385 -10.84 -14.08 43.16
C ARG A 385 -11.71 -15.34 43.15
N ALA A 386 -11.15 -16.42 43.69
CA ALA A 386 -11.67 -16.98 44.92
C ALA A 386 -10.50 -17.05 45.91
#